data_AF-A0AAD1BCI4-F1
#
_entry.id   AF-A0AAD1BCI4-F1
#
_cell.length_a   1.000
_cell.length_b   1.000
_cell.length_c   1.000
_cell.angle_alpha   90.00
_cell.angle_beta   90.00
_cell.angle_gamma   90.00
#
_symmetry.space_group_name_H-M   'P 1'
#
loop_
_entity.id
_entity.type
_entity.pdbx_description
1 polymer ?
#
loop_
_entity_poly.entity_id
_entity_poly.type
_entity_poly.pdbx_seq_one_letter_code
_entity_poly.pdbx_strand_id
1 'polypeptide(L)'
;MPHFSRAPLLGLLLASLAAQAAPKQDQEPHVYYSMVPGQFMLIGKEPDGGPTYSGTAVIRYENQALTLVKTINGKTTTAIGKVERATMAEADVLRFSEPGHSATCLVRGDLDNYSRLSCYWTRDGVDHKEPGLEAYFPTETWPGHQD
;
A
#
# COMPACT_ATOMS: atom_id res chain seq x y z
N MET A 1 -29.80 80.13 -6.67
CA MET A 1 -29.62 79.68 -8.07
C MET A 1 -28.29 78.95 -8.18
N PRO A 2 -28.22 77.89 -9.00
CA PRO A 2 -27.54 76.63 -8.71
C PRO A 2 -26.09 76.61 -9.23
N HIS A 3 -25.28 75.65 -8.75
CA HIS A 3 -24.66 74.65 -9.63
C HIS A 3 -24.00 73.55 -8.81
N PHE A 4 -24.59 72.36 -8.91
CA PHE A 4 -23.98 71.08 -8.57
C PHE A 4 -22.72 70.87 -9.41
N SER A 5 -21.67 70.30 -8.81
CA SER A 5 -20.75 69.43 -9.56
C SER A 5 -20.50 68.18 -8.73
N ARG A 6 -21.26 67.13 -9.08
CA ARG A 6 -21.00 65.74 -8.68
C ARG A 6 -19.96 65.19 -9.66
N ALA A 7 -18.75 64.92 -9.20
CA ALA A 7 -17.85 64.02 -9.88
C ALA A 7 -17.91 62.66 -9.15
N PRO A 8 -18.37 61.57 -9.79
CA PRO A 8 -18.25 60.25 -9.22
C PRO A 8 -16.81 59.76 -9.43
N LEU A 9 -16.06 59.53 -8.35
CA LEU A 9 -14.84 58.71 -8.40
C LEU A 9 -15.26 57.26 -8.63
N LEU A 10 -15.41 56.89 -9.89
CA LEU A 10 -15.56 55.50 -10.33
C LEU A 10 -14.15 54.97 -10.64
N GLY A 11 -13.42 54.60 -9.59
CA GLY A 11 -12.08 53.99 -9.68
C GLY A 11 -12.15 52.49 -9.46
N LEU A 12 -11.93 51.73 -10.52
CA LEU A 12 -11.96 50.27 -10.66
C LEU A 12 -11.48 49.48 -9.41
N LEU A 13 -12.39 48.71 -8.81
CA LEU A 13 -12.08 47.50 -8.03
C LEU A 13 -12.04 46.30 -8.97
N LEU A 14 -10.88 46.06 -9.58
CA LEU A 14 -10.56 44.83 -10.32
C LEU A 14 -9.22 44.28 -9.80
N ALA A 15 -9.20 43.92 -8.51
CA ALA A 15 -8.17 43.03 -7.99
C ALA A 15 -8.59 41.59 -8.36
N SER A 16 -8.05 41.17 -9.50
CA SER A 16 -8.03 39.81 -10.02
C SER A 16 -7.90 38.75 -8.92
N LEU A 17 -8.94 37.92 -8.75
CA LEU A 17 -8.79 36.59 -8.15
C LEU A 17 -7.92 35.76 -9.10
N ALA A 18 -6.60 35.87 -8.99
CA ALA A 18 -5.73 34.80 -9.44
C ALA A 18 -5.94 33.63 -8.46
N ALA A 19 -6.82 32.70 -8.82
CA ALA A 19 -6.85 31.39 -8.21
C ALA A 19 -5.49 30.75 -8.51
N GLN A 20 -4.56 30.90 -7.57
CA GLN A 20 -3.30 30.17 -7.58
C GLN A 20 -3.69 28.71 -7.41
N ALA A 21 -3.75 27.96 -8.51
CA ALA A 21 -3.70 26.53 -8.45
C ALA A 21 -2.36 26.19 -7.79
N ALA A 22 -2.41 25.80 -6.51
CA ALA A 22 -1.23 25.30 -5.84
C ALA A 22 -0.67 24.16 -6.71
N PRO A 23 0.65 24.12 -6.96
CA PRO A 23 1.24 22.97 -7.63
C PRO A 23 0.81 21.73 -6.85
N LYS A 24 0.28 20.71 -7.55
CA LYS A 24 0.15 19.37 -6.97
C LYS A 24 1.56 19.00 -6.51
N GLN A 25 1.80 19.04 -5.20
CA GLN A 25 2.98 18.40 -4.65
C GLN A 25 2.85 16.93 -5.04
N ASP A 26 3.71 16.48 -5.96
CA ASP A 26 3.89 15.06 -6.19
C ASP A 26 4.37 14.49 -4.86
N GLN A 27 3.42 13.91 -4.12
CA GLN A 27 3.69 13.34 -2.82
C GLN A 27 4.68 12.20 -3.05
N GLU A 28 5.84 12.27 -2.41
CA GLU A 28 6.83 11.20 -2.51
C GLU A 28 6.16 9.86 -2.20
N PRO A 29 6.42 8.81 -3.00
CA PRO A 29 5.86 7.50 -2.73
C PRO A 29 6.21 7.07 -1.31
N HIS A 30 5.23 6.51 -0.61
CA HIS A 30 5.44 5.98 0.74
C HIS A 30 6.62 5.01 0.78
N VAL A 31 7.44 5.06 1.84
CA VAL A 31 8.71 4.31 1.97
C VAL A 31 8.58 2.80 1.76
N TYR A 32 7.41 2.22 2.07
CA TYR A 32 7.16 0.81 1.81
C TYR A 32 7.29 0.42 0.33
N TYR A 33 7.03 1.34 -0.61
CA TYR A 33 7.18 1.06 -2.03
C TYR A 33 8.64 0.84 -2.46
N SER A 34 9.62 1.32 -1.68
CA SER A 34 11.04 1.02 -1.88
C SER A 34 11.56 -0.08 -0.96
N MET A 35 11.00 -0.25 0.24
CA MET A 35 11.48 -1.23 1.23
C MET A 35 10.97 -2.66 1.01
N VAL A 36 9.80 -2.83 0.40
CA VAL A 36 9.09 -4.11 0.35
C VAL A 36 9.38 -4.96 -0.89
N PRO A 37 9.66 -4.40 -2.09
CA PRO A 37 10.00 -5.22 -3.25
C PRO A 37 11.16 -6.18 -2.99
N GLY A 38 11.04 -7.42 -3.45
CA GLY A 38 12.00 -8.49 -3.16
C GLY A 38 11.44 -9.90 -3.37
N GLN A 39 12.23 -10.90 -3.01
CA GLN A 39 11.97 -12.33 -3.07
C GLN A 39 11.81 -12.89 -1.66
N PHE A 40 10.79 -13.70 -1.47
CA PHE A 40 10.38 -14.15 -0.16
C PHE A 40 10.17 -15.66 -0.12
N MET A 41 10.56 -16.26 1.00
CA MET A 41 9.97 -17.50 1.46
C MET A 41 8.72 -17.14 2.26
N LEU A 42 7.62 -17.85 2.03
CA LEU A 42 6.37 -17.66 2.76
C LEU A 42 5.97 -18.94 3.50
N ILE A 43 5.43 -18.76 4.69
CA ILE A 43 4.74 -19.79 5.46
C ILE A 43 3.39 -19.24 5.89
N GLY A 44 2.38 -20.10 5.96
CA GLY A 44 1.06 -19.67 6.37
C GLY A 44 0.16 -20.79 6.85
N LYS A 45 -1.05 -20.40 7.25
CA LYS A 45 -2.17 -21.27 7.57
C LYS A 45 -3.46 -20.75 6.94
N GLU A 46 -4.32 -21.67 6.56
CA GLU A 46 -5.69 -21.34 6.13
C GLU A 46 -6.54 -20.82 7.31
N PRO A 47 -7.62 -20.07 7.04
CA PRO A 47 -8.59 -19.64 8.06
C PRO A 47 -9.18 -20.80 8.85
N ASP A 48 -9.79 -20.49 10.00
CA ASP A 48 -10.59 -21.42 10.81
C ASP A 48 -9.89 -22.75 11.17
N GLY A 49 -8.59 -22.68 11.48
CA GLY A 49 -7.79 -23.86 11.85
C GLY A 49 -7.48 -24.79 10.67
N GLY A 50 -7.60 -24.31 9.43
CA GLY A 50 -7.25 -25.06 8.24
C GLY A 50 -5.75 -25.40 8.13
N PRO A 51 -5.36 -26.12 7.06
CA PRO A 51 -3.99 -26.63 6.91
C PRO A 51 -2.96 -25.51 6.83
N THR A 52 -1.72 -25.85 7.23
CA THR A 52 -0.54 -25.01 7.00
C THR A 52 -0.01 -25.22 5.59
N TYR A 53 0.71 -24.21 5.09
CA TYR A 53 1.36 -24.24 3.79
C TYR A 53 2.65 -23.42 3.80
N SER A 54 3.49 -23.67 2.80
CA SER A 54 4.67 -22.87 2.50
C SER A 54 4.83 -22.71 1.00
N GLY A 55 5.64 -21.74 0.60
CA GLY A 55 5.88 -21.43 -0.79
C GLY A 55 6.85 -20.27 -0.96
N THR A 56 6.91 -19.73 -2.18
CA THR A 56 7.75 -18.58 -2.50
C THR A 56 6.89 -17.43 -2.99
N ALA A 57 7.34 -16.20 -2.78
CA ALA A 57 6.68 -15.02 -3.28
C ALA A 57 7.69 -14.03 -3.86
N VAL A 58 7.24 -13.23 -4.82
CA VAL A 58 7.98 -12.07 -5.32
C VAL A 58 7.07 -10.86 -5.24
N ILE A 59 7.60 -9.76 -4.70
CA ILE A 59 6.91 -8.47 -4.68
C ILE A 59 7.68 -7.50 -5.57
N ARG A 60 6.97 -6.83 -6.48
CA ARG A 60 7.53 -5.79 -7.36
C ARG A 60 6.75 -4.50 -7.21
N TYR A 61 7.41 -3.35 -7.38
CA TYR A 61 6.74 -2.06 -7.48
C TYR A 61 6.68 -1.64 -8.95
N GLU A 62 5.48 -1.66 -9.53
CA GLU A 62 5.24 -1.39 -10.95
C GLU A 62 3.92 -0.64 -11.09
N ASN A 63 3.82 0.29 -12.04
CA ASN A 63 2.59 1.06 -12.30
C ASN A 63 1.98 1.72 -11.04
N GLN A 64 2.82 2.21 -10.14
CA GLN A 64 2.45 2.86 -8.88
C GLN A 64 1.73 1.94 -7.86
N ALA A 65 1.86 0.62 -8.00
CA ALA A 65 1.33 -0.37 -7.07
C ALA A 65 2.35 -1.47 -6.79
N LEU A 66 2.15 -2.19 -5.68
CA LEU A 66 2.88 -3.43 -5.44
C LEU A 66 2.16 -4.57 -6.18
N THR A 67 2.91 -5.46 -6.82
CA THR A 67 2.40 -6.71 -7.35
C THR A 67 3.02 -7.84 -6.55
N LEU A 68 2.18 -8.61 -5.86
CA LEU A 68 2.57 -9.81 -5.12
C LEU A 68 2.24 -11.04 -5.96
N VAL A 69 3.26 -11.84 -6.29
CA VAL A 69 3.10 -13.12 -6.98
C VAL A 69 3.50 -14.23 -6.01
N LYS A 70 2.57 -15.11 -5.65
CA LYS A 70 2.82 -16.26 -4.76
C LYS A 70 2.85 -17.55 -5.56
N THR A 71 3.71 -18.48 -5.20
CA THR A 71 3.69 -19.86 -5.71
C THR A 71 3.64 -20.83 -4.52
N ILE A 72 2.52 -21.53 -4.40
CA ILE A 72 2.24 -22.48 -3.31
C ILE A 72 1.76 -23.79 -3.96
N ASN A 73 2.40 -24.91 -3.64
CA ASN A 73 2.10 -26.23 -4.23
C ASN A 73 2.05 -26.20 -5.78
N GLY A 74 2.95 -25.45 -6.42
CA GLY A 74 3.02 -25.29 -7.88
C GLY A 74 1.92 -24.42 -8.50
N LYS A 75 0.99 -23.89 -7.71
CA LYS A 75 -0.02 -22.92 -8.17
C LYS A 75 0.47 -21.51 -7.93
N THR A 76 0.42 -20.69 -8.97
CA THR A 76 0.74 -19.28 -8.88
C THR A 76 -0.53 -18.43 -8.73
N THR A 77 -0.50 -17.45 -7.83
CA THR A 77 -1.54 -16.42 -7.70
C THR A 77 -0.93 -15.03 -7.73
N THR A 78 -1.73 -14.01 -8.03
CA THR A 78 -1.27 -12.62 -8.18
C THR A 78 -2.25 -11.68 -7.50
N ALA A 79 -1.72 -10.86 -6.60
CA ALA A 79 -2.48 -9.85 -5.86
C ALA A 79 -1.88 -8.46 -6.07
N ILE A 80 -2.73 -7.44 -6.06
CA ILE A 80 -2.33 -6.04 -6.15
C ILE A 80 -2.31 -5.42 -4.76
N GLY A 81 -1.19 -4.78 -4.43
CA GLY A 81 -0.88 -4.20 -3.14
C GLY A 81 -0.84 -2.68 -3.15
N LYS A 82 -1.38 -2.06 -2.10
CA LYS A 82 -1.27 -0.62 -1.84
C LYS A 82 -0.97 -0.36 -0.37
N VAL A 83 -0.28 0.75 -0.12
CA VAL A 83 -0.14 1.29 1.24
C VAL A 83 -1.45 1.95 1.65
N GLU A 84 -1.95 1.58 2.81
CA GLU A 84 -3.15 2.17 3.41
C GLU A 84 -2.89 2.54 4.87
N ARG A 85 -3.62 3.54 5.38
CA ARG A 85 -3.61 3.89 6.80
C ARG A 85 -4.71 3.14 7.54
N ALA A 86 -4.32 2.28 8.48
CA ALA A 86 -5.28 1.63 9.38
C ALA A 86 -5.81 2.64 10.42
N THR A 87 -7.12 2.86 10.45
CA THR A 87 -7.76 3.88 11.28
C THR A 87 -7.60 3.65 12.78
N MET A 88 -7.69 2.40 13.23
CA MET A 88 -7.63 2.06 14.67
C MET A 88 -6.22 2.10 15.26
N ALA A 89 -5.19 1.92 14.45
CA ALA A 89 -3.80 1.80 14.90
C ALA A 89 -2.93 3.00 14.47
N GLU A 90 -3.49 3.93 13.69
CA GLU A 90 -2.78 5.02 13.02
C GLU A 90 -1.50 4.56 12.28
N ALA A 91 -1.49 3.31 11.84
CA ALA A 91 -0.33 2.65 11.26
C ALA A 91 -0.50 2.46 9.75
N ASP A 92 0.59 2.64 9.00
CA ASP A 92 0.63 2.27 7.59
C ASP A 92 0.77 0.76 7.45
N VAL A 93 -0.12 0.18 6.65
CA VAL A 93 -0.20 -1.26 6.34
C VAL A 93 -0.15 -1.46 4.84
N LEU A 94 0.18 -2.68 4.40
CA LEU A 94 -0.06 -3.09 3.02
C LEU A 94 -1.37 -3.84 2.92
N ARG A 95 -2.28 -3.39 2.06
CA ARG A 95 -3.45 -4.16 1.64
C ARG A 95 -3.16 -4.80 0.31
N PHE A 96 -3.20 -6.13 0.26
CA PHE A 96 -3.18 -6.91 -0.98
C PHE A 96 -4.57 -7.44 -1.28
N SER A 97 -4.99 -7.37 -2.54
CA SER A 97 -6.26 -7.90 -3.00
C SER A 97 -6.10 -8.73 -4.27
N GLU A 98 -6.75 -9.88 -4.30
CA GLU A 98 -7.00 -10.69 -5.49
C GLU A 98 -8.50 -11.09 -5.51
N PRO A 99 -9.08 -11.55 -6.64
CA PRO A 99 -10.51 -11.84 -6.69
C PRO A 99 -10.96 -12.83 -5.61
N GLY A 100 -11.81 -12.37 -4.69
CA GLY A 100 -12.36 -13.19 -3.60
C GLY A 100 -11.49 -13.26 -2.34
N HIS A 101 -10.36 -12.56 -2.30
CA HIS A 101 -9.40 -12.60 -1.18
C HIS A 101 -8.81 -11.23 -0.89
N SER A 102 -8.69 -10.90 0.40
CA SER A 102 -7.96 -9.72 0.84
C SER A 102 -7.01 -10.05 1.99
N ALA A 103 -5.84 -9.44 1.97
CA ALA A 103 -4.83 -9.57 3.01
C ALA A 103 -4.38 -8.20 3.50
N THR A 104 -4.12 -8.11 4.81
CA THR A 104 -3.54 -6.91 5.44
C THR A 104 -2.24 -7.32 6.10
N CYS A 105 -1.16 -6.62 5.77
CA CYS A 105 0.19 -6.93 6.23
C CYS A 105 0.80 -5.77 6.98
N LEU A 106 1.45 -6.08 8.10
CA LEU A 106 2.40 -5.20 8.74
C LEU A 106 3.77 -5.37 8.08
N VAL A 107 4.44 -4.24 7.85
CA VAL A 107 5.82 -4.18 7.35
C VAL A 107 6.74 -3.89 8.51
N ARG A 108 7.80 -4.68 8.66
CA ARG A 108 8.86 -4.45 9.66
C ARG A 108 10.20 -4.65 8.98
N GLY A 109 11.21 -3.85 9.36
CA GLY A 109 12.59 -4.16 8.98
C GLY A 109 13.07 -5.41 9.71
N ASP A 110 13.86 -6.23 9.03
CA ASP A 110 14.63 -7.33 9.61
C ASP A 110 16.09 -6.90 9.84
N LEU A 111 16.89 -7.76 10.46
CA LEU A 111 18.27 -7.47 10.87
C LEU A 111 19.25 -7.31 9.68
N ASP A 112 18.81 -7.66 8.47
CA ASP A 112 19.59 -7.63 7.23
C ASP A 112 19.21 -6.47 6.29
N ASN A 113 18.43 -5.50 6.79
CA ASN A 113 17.87 -4.36 6.06
C ASN A 113 16.78 -4.69 5.03
N TYR A 114 16.25 -5.91 5.02
CA TYR A 114 15.10 -6.26 4.19
C TYR A 114 13.80 -6.19 4.99
N SER A 115 12.67 -6.04 4.29
CA SER A 115 11.37 -6.03 4.94
C SER A 115 10.91 -7.46 5.25
N ARG A 116 10.37 -7.66 6.44
CA ARG A 116 9.58 -8.84 6.81
C ARG A 116 8.10 -8.46 6.87
N LEU A 117 7.24 -9.31 6.32
CA LEU A 117 5.79 -9.12 6.38
C LEU A 117 5.14 -10.14 7.30
N SER A 118 4.19 -9.68 8.10
CA SER A 118 3.26 -10.52 8.85
C SER A 118 1.85 -10.11 8.50
N CYS A 119 1.05 -11.04 7.99
CA CYS A 119 -0.24 -10.77 7.38
C CYS A 119 -1.33 -11.63 7.99
N TYR A 120 -2.55 -11.08 8.00
CA TYR A 120 -3.77 -11.86 8.09
C TYR A 120 -4.57 -11.70 6.80
N TRP A 121 -5.38 -12.69 6.46
CA TRP A 121 -6.20 -12.66 5.25
C TRP A 121 -7.55 -13.36 5.44
N THR A 122 -8.52 -12.95 4.63
CA THR A 122 -9.89 -13.48 4.63
C THR A 122 -10.38 -13.72 3.21
N ARG A 123 -11.43 -14.54 3.06
CA ARG A 123 -12.17 -14.68 1.80
C ARG A 123 -13.39 -13.77 1.80
N ASP A 124 -13.67 -13.15 0.67
CA ASP A 124 -14.81 -12.27 0.52
C ASP A 124 -16.12 -13.05 0.67
N GLY A 125 -17.06 -12.49 1.41
CA GLY A 125 -18.37 -13.11 1.65
C GLY A 125 -18.35 -14.33 2.58
N VAL A 126 -17.22 -14.63 3.23
CA VAL A 126 -17.10 -15.70 4.21
C VAL A 126 -16.88 -15.11 5.60
N ASP A 127 -17.72 -15.52 6.55
CA ASP A 127 -17.55 -15.17 7.97
C ASP A 127 -16.59 -16.16 8.63
N HIS A 128 -15.34 -15.74 8.79
CA HIS A 128 -14.28 -16.52 9.42
C HIS A 128 -14.24 -16.24 10.93
N LYS A 129 -14.15 -17.30 11.74
CA LYS A 129 -13.89 -17.17 13.19
C LYS A 129 -12.43 -16.84 13.46
N GLU A 130 -11.53 -17.33 12.61
CA GLU A 130 -10.11 -17.01 12.63
C GLU A 130 -9.62 -16.72 11.22
N PRO A 131 -8.86 -15.64 10.99
CA PRO A 131 -8.29 -15.37 9.68
C PRO A 131 -7.20 -16.38 9.32
N GLY A 132 -6.90 -16.46 8.03
CA GLY A 132 -5.66 -17.05 7.56
C GLY A 132 -4.49 -16.17 7.98
N LEU A 133 -3.33 -16.76 8.21
CA LEU A 133 -2.11 -16.05 8.61
C LEU A 133 -0.99 -16.39 7.64
N GLU A 134 -0.18 -15.39 7.29
CA GLU A 134 1.01 -15.58 6.47
C GLU A 134 2.18 -14.76 7.05
N ALA A 135 3.39 -15.30 6.94
CA ALA A 135 4.62 -14.60 7.23
C ALA A 135 5.57 -14.73 6.04
N TYR A 136 6.18 -13.61 5.64
CA TYR A 136 7.07 -13.50 4.48
C TYR A 136 8.46 -13.11 4.96
N PHE A 137 9.43 -13.95 4.62
CA PHE A 137 10.82 -13.79 5.01
C PHE A 137 11.65 -13.44 3.77
N PRO A 138 12.38 -12.33 3.77
CA PRO A 138 13.25 -11.98 2.64
C PRO A 138 14.33 -13.04 2.48
N THR A 139 14.75 -13.29 1.23
CA THR A 139 15.64 -14.41 0.88
C THR A 139 16.95 -13.98 0.23
N GLU A 140 17.09 -12.70 -0.07
CA GLU A 140 18.21 -12.09 -0.78
C GLU A 140 19.57 -12.38 -0.12
N THR A 141 19.58 -12.51 1.21
CA THR A 141 20.81 -12.72 1.98
C THR A 141 21.06 -14.19 2.34
N TRP A 142 20.17 -15.11 1.93
CA TRP A 142 20.25 -16.51 2.33
C TRP A 142 21.41 -17.25 1.64
N PRO A 143 21.98 -18.28 2.30
CA PRO A 143 23.01 -19.12 1.67
C PRO A 143 22.50 -19.73 0.36
N GLY A 144 23.26 -19.57 -0.73
CA GLY A 144 22.89 -20.03 -2.07
C GLY A 144 22.25 -18.96 -2.98
N HIS A 145 21.97 -17.77 -2.46
CA HIS A 145 21.57 -16.58 -3.24
C HIS A 145 22.66 -15.50 -3.30
N GLN A 146 23.85 -15.80 -2.77
CA GLN A 146 25.04 -14.95 -2.88
C GLN A 146 25.80 -15.39 -4.14
N ASP A 147 25.73 -14.58 -5.20
CA ASP A 147 26.64 -14.68 -6.36
C ASP A 147 28.08 -14.29 -5.96
#